data_AF-A0A959ALH1-F1
#
_entry.id   AF-A0A959ALH1-F1
#
_cell.length_a   1.000
_cell.length_b   1.000
_cell.length_c   1.000
_cell.angle_alpha   90.00
_cell.angle_beta   90.00
_cell.angle_gamma   90.00
#
_symmetry.space_group_name_H-M   'P 1'
#
loop_
_entity.id
_entity.type
_entity.pdbx_description
1 polymer ?
#
loop_
_entity_poly.entity_id
_entity_poly.type
_entity_poly.pdbx_seq_one_letter_code
_entity_poly.pdbx_strand_id
1 'polypeptide(L)'
;MNKPFLIAAVVGLIAMLISTFVSAPLNGIDFHCQPGFSKPILALEFAGSVQTFQAVFGADDLEKKRTAVLVSLERDFVFILAYVAFLAAFAYALLKGRGKWLFLLPVLLAVGIGIADLLENDALRNLTLHLESGYGASDTVIARRLYFATWTKWLGFAVYFSVLLPCLFRDGRTGRVLGIATGMVCFMAVMALLRISWIEPYVLSIFILFPLSVGYCFLKIRSR
;
A
#
# COMPACT_ATOMS: atom_id res chain seq x y z
N MET A 1 -3.43 25.15 -18.62
CA MET A 1 -2.82 23.99 -17.93
C MET A 1 -3.75 23.47 -16.84
N ASN A 2 -4.08 22.18 -16.85
CA ASN A 2 -4.75 21.51 -15.73
C ASN A 2 -3.77 21.35 -14.55
N LYS A 3 -3.57 22.43 -13.80
CA LYS A 3 -2.73 22.45 -12.59
C LYS A 3 -2.95 21.25 -11.65
N PRO A 4 -4.19 20.74 -11.45
CA PRO A 4 -4.43 19.57 -10.58
C PRO A 4 -3.73 18.28 -11.03
N PHE A 5 -3.77 17.96 -12.33
CA PHE A 5 -3.11 16.74 -12.84
C PHE A 5 -1.58 16.88 -12.82
N LEU A 6 -1.05 18.09 -12.99
CA LEU A 6 0.39 18.33 -12.82
C LEU A 6 0.83 18.10 -11.37
N ILE A 7 0.07 18.61 -10.40
CA ILE A 7 0.35 18.37 -8.98
C ILE A 7 0.31 16.87 -8.68
N ALA A 8 -0.74 16.17 -9.10
CA ALA A 8 -0.84 14.72 -8.90
C ALA A 8 0.34 13.96 -9.56
N ALA A 9 0.73 14.33 -10.79
CA ALA A 9 1.85 13.71 -11.48
C ALA A 9 3.18 13.89 -10.75
N VAL A 10 3.47 15.11 -10.28
CA VAL A 10 4.72 15.41 -9.57
C VAL A 10 4.76 14.71 -8.20
N VAL A 11 3.67 14.79 -7.43
CA VAL A 11 3.59 14.14 -6.11
C VAL A 11 3.70 12.61 -6.26
N GLY A 12 3.04 12.03 -7.27
CA GLY A 12 3.13 10.60 -7.54
C GLY A 12 4.53 10.16 -7.99
N LEU A 13 5.23 10.98 -8.79
CA LEU A 13 6.63 10.71 -9.15
C LEU A 13 7.54 10.71 -7.92
N ILE A 14 7.34 11.68 -7.01
CA ILE A 14 8.07 11.73 -5.74
C ILE A 14 7.80 10.47 -4.91
N ALA A 15 6.53 10.06 -4.77
CA ALA A 15 6.17 8.84 -4.06
C ALA A 15 6.82 7.58 -4.66
N MET A 16 6.86 7.46 -5.99
CA MET A 16 7.55 6.36 -6.68
C MET A 16 9.05 6.36 -6.45
N LEU A 17 9.70 7.52 -6.38
CA LEU A 17 11.12 7.59 -6.07
C LEU A 17 11.37 7.15 -4.63
N ILE A 18 10.57 7.64 -3.68
CA ILE A 18 10.68 7.28 -2.26
C ILE A 18 10.49 5.77 -2.06
N SER A 19 9.53 5.13 -2.75
CA SER A 19 9.27 3.70 -2.57
C SER A 19 10.49 2.81 -2.88
N THR A 20 11.34 3.22 -3.82
CA THR A 20 12.59 2.49 -4.12
C THR A 20 13.58 2.49 -2.96
N PHE A 21 13.55 3.52 -2.11
CA PHE A 21 14.42 3.65 -0.94
C PHE A 21 13.91 2.89 0.29
N VAL A 22 12.58 2.71 0.40
CA VAL A 22 11.93 2.04 1.54
C VAL A 22 12.36 0.58 1.63
N SER A 23 12.23 -0.20 0.54
CA SER A 23 12.50 -1.65 0.57
C SER A 23 13.99 -2.00 0.49
N ALA A 24 14.87 -1.02 0.23
CA ALA A 24 16.30 -1.26 0.05
C ALA A 24 17.00 -2.01 1.21
N PRO A 25 16.69 -1.76 2.50
CA PRO A 25 17.31 -2.48 3.62
C PRO A 25 17.05 -3.98 3.62
N LEU A 26 15.94 -4.43 3.03
CA LEU A 26 15.54 -5.84 3.01
C LEU A 26 16.19 -6.63 1.86
N ASN A 27 16.80 -5.94 0.90
CA ASN A 27 17.37 -6.59 -0.28
C ASN A 27 18.56 -7.47 0.09
N GLY A 28 18.56 -8.71 -0.40
CA GLY A 28 19.65 -9.66 -0.17
C GLY A 28 19.68 -10.26 1.24
N ILE A 29 18.61 -10.08 2.03
CA ILE A 29 18.41 -10.77 3.30
C ILE A 29 17.38 -11.87 3.10
N ASP A 30 17.71 -13.08 3.51
CA ASP A 30 16.85 -14.24 3.34
C ASP A 30 15.87 -14.38 4.51
N PHE A 31 14.57 -14.30 4.24
CA PHE A 31 13.50 -14.46 5.23
C PHE A 31 12.65 -15.68 4.89
N HIS A 32 12.15 -16.36 5.91
CA HIS A 32 11.33 -17.56 5.74
C HIS A 32 9.87 -17.17 5.46
N CYS A 33 9.60 -16.79 4.22
CA CYS A 33 8.25 -16.40 3.81
C CYS A 33 7.32 -17.63 3.74
N GLN A 34 6.12 -17.50 4.31
CA GLN A 34 5.09 -18.53 4.19
C GLN A 34 4.61 -18.70 2.73
N PRO A 35 4.10 -19.88 2.33
CA PRO A 35 3.65 -20.11 0.96
C PRO A 35 2.64 -19.05 0.48
N GLY A 36 2.90 -18.51 -0.71
CA GLY A 36 2.11 -17.41 -1.28
C GLY A 36 2.76 -16.03 -1.14
N PHE A 37 3.87 -15.92 -0.40
CA PHE A 37 4.67 -14.70 -0.30
C PHE A 37 6.10 -14.93 -0.79
N SER A 38 6.59 -14.02 -1.62
CA SER A 38 7.99 -13.87 -1.98
C SER A 38 8.63 -12.63 -1.34
N LYS A 39 7.81 -11.69 -0.86
CA LYS A 39 8.27 -10.45 -0.23
C LYS A 39 8.22 -10.55 1.30
N PRO A 40 9.36 -10.38 2.00
CA PRO A 40 9.41 -10.49 3.47
C PRO A 40 8.46 -9.53 4.18
N ILE A 41 8.42 -8.26 3.74
CA ILE A 41 7.55 -7.26 4.36
C ILE A 41 6.07 -7.66 4.26
N LEU A 42 5.62 -8.21 3.14
CA LEU A 42 4.24 -8.68 2.98
C LEU A 42 3.97 -9.92 3.84
N ALA A 43 4.93 -10.83 3.96
CA ALA A 43 4.80 -11.98 4.85
C ALA A 43 4.65 -11.54 6.33
N LEU A 44 5.37 -10.50 6.74
CA LEU A 44 5.26 -9.89 8.06
C LEU A 44 3.93 -9.17 8.25
N GLU A 45 3.53 -8.30 7.31
CA GLU A 45 2.26 -7.55 7.35
C GLU A 45 1.04 -8.47 7.53
N PHE A 46 1.06 -9.63 6.86
CA PHE A 46 -0.01 -10.61 6.90
C PHE A 46 0.24 -11.77 7.88
N ALA A 47 1.21 -11.62 8.79
CA ALA A 47 1.41 -12.56 9.88
C ALA A 47 0.21 -12.51 10.83
N GLY A 48 -0.73 -13.46 10.68
CA GLY A 48 -1.95 -13.53 11.49
C GLY A 48 -1.74 -13.93 12.96
N SER A 49 -0.50 -14.22 13.35
CA SER A 49 -0.14 -14.60 14.72
C SER A 49 1.33 -14.24 15.03
N VAL A 50 1.64 -14.18 16.32
CA VAL A 50 3.02 -13.98 16.81
C VAL A 50 3.94 -15.11 16.32
N GLN A 51 3.45 -16.35 16.31
CA GLN A 51 4.22 -17.51 15.87
C GLN A 51 4.57 -17.42 14.38
N THR A 52 3.60 -17.03 13.56
CA THR A 52 3.83 -16.78 12.13
C THR A 52 4.81 -15.63 11.93
N PHE A 53 4.67 -14.55 12.69
CA PHE A 53 5.57 -13.40 12.63
C PHE A 53 7.02 -13.80 12.94
N GLN A 54 7.24 -14.54 14.03
CA GLN A 54 8.53 -15.10 14.40
C GLN A 54 9.10 -16.02 13.33
N ALA A 55 8.25 -16.88 12.75
CA ALA A 55 8.66 -17.84 11.75
C ALA A 55 9.31 -17.17 10.53
N VAL A 56 8.88 -15.95 10.17
CA VAL A 56 9.45 -15.19 9.04
C VAL A 56 10.91 -14.81 9.29
N PHE A 57 11.29 -14.50 10.54
CA PHE A 57 12.67 -14.17 10.88
C PHE A 57 13.56 -15.42 10.90
N GLY A 58 13.05 -16.57 11.36
CA GLY A 58 13.85 -17.78 11.54
C GLY A 58 14.91 -17.63 12.65
N ALA A 59 15.83 -18.59 12.74
CA ALA A 59 16.87 -18.61 13.78
C ALA A 59 18.15 -17.86 13.37
N ASP A 60 18.44 -17.79 12.07
CA ASP A 60 19.69 -17.26 11.55
C ASP A 60 19.62 -15.75 11.28
N ASP A 61 20.73 -15.04 11.54
CA ASP A 61 20.89 -13.61 11.25
C ASP A 61 19.78 -12.72 11.84
N LEU A 62 19.20 -13.11 12.97
CA LEU A 62 18.05 -12.43 13.59
C LEU A 62 18.30 -10.93 13.74
N GLU A 63 19.49 -10.54 14.23
CA GLU A 63 19.80 -9.14 14.46
C GLU A 63 19.82 -8.32 13.17
N LYS A 64 20.48 -8.86 12.14
CA LYS A 64 20.54 -8.22 10.82
C LYS A 64 19.14 -8.05 10.20
N LYS A 65 18.30 -9.08 10.30
CA LYS A 65 16.91 -9.06 9.83
C LYS A 65 16.08 -8.03 10.58
N ARG A 66 16.21 -8.00 11.90
CA ARG A 66 15.54 -7.04 12.79
C ARG A 66 15.90 -5.60 12.43
N THR A 67 17.20 -5.29 12.34
CA THR A 67 17.66 -3.95 11.96
C THR A 67 17.14 -3.56 10.59
N ALA A 68 17.18 -4.47 9.61
CA ALA A 68 16.70 -4.19 8.26
C ALA A 68 15.20 -3.85 8.22
N VAL A 69 14.37 -4.60 8.95
CA VAL A 69 12.93 -4.31 9.10
C VAL A 69 12.71 -2.95 9.76
N LEU A 70 13.39 -2.66 10.88
CA LEU A 70 13.22 -1.38 11.59
C LEU A 70 13.61 -0.17 10.73
N VAL A 71 14.70 -0.28 9.97
CA VAL A 71 15.14 0.78 9.03
C VAL A 71 14.14 0.93 7.88
N SER A 72 13.58 -0.18 7.37
CA SER A 72 12.53 -0.14 6.35
C SER A 72 11.29 0.61 6.87
N LEU A 73 10.82 0.29 8.08
CA LEU A 73 9.66 0.93 8.71
C LEU A 73 9.87 2.42 8.99
N GLU A 74 11.09 2.82 9.38
CA GLU A 74 11.43 4.22 9.58
C GLU A 74 11.34 5.02 8.27
N ARG A 75 11.82 4.45 7.16
CA ARG A 75 11.74 5.07 5.84
C ARG A 75 10.32 5.11 5.31
N ASP A 76 9.52 4.10 5.64
CA ASP A 76 8.16 3.96 5.13
C ASP A 76 7.23 5.09 5.59
N PHE A 77 7.48 5.70 6.76
CA PHE A 77 6.73 6.87 7.22
C PHE A 77 6.69 8.01 6.18
N VAL A 78 7.82 8.27 5.51
CA VAL A 78 7.90 9.30 4.46
C VAL A 78 7.14 8.87 3.20
N PHE A 79 7.17 7.57 2.88
CA PHE A 79 6.42 7.01 1.77
C PHE A 79 4.91 7.11 1.99
N ILE A 80 4.43 6.84 3.21
CA ILE A 80 3.02 6.99 3.60
C ILE A 80 2.50 8.38 3.27
N LEU A 81 3.20 9.42 3.73
CA LEU A 81 2.83 10.80 3.45
C LEU A 81 2.80 11.09 1.94
N ALA A 82 3.80 10.61 1.20
CA ALA A 82 3.92 10.85 -0.23
C ALA A 82 2.80 10.16 -1.02
N TYR A 83 2.52 8.88 -0.74
CA TYR A 83 1.49 8.16 -1.49
C TYR A 83 0.08 8.62 -1.09
N VAL A 84 -0.18 8.96 0.18
CA VAL A 84 -1.48 9.52 0.61
C VAL A 84 -1.74 10.85 -0.07
N ALA A 85 -0.72 11.73 -0.11
CA ALA A 85 -0.80 12.99 -0.84
C ALA A 85 -1.07 12.77 -2.34
N PHE A 86 -0.42 11.77 -2.95
CA PHE A 86 -0.70 11.38 -4.32
C PHE A 86 -2.14 10.92 -4.52
N LEU A 87 -2.64 9.98 -3.72
CA LEU A 87 -4.02 9.48 -3.81
C LEU A 87 -5.04 10.63 -3.66
N ALA A 88 -4.83 11.53 -2.71
CA ALA A 88 -5.70 12.68 -2.52
C ALA A 88 -5.65 13.63 -3.74
N ALA A 89 -4.45 13.96 -4.23
CA ALA A 89 -4.28 14.82 -5.40
C ALA A 89 -4.84 14.18 -6.68
N PHE A 90 -4.67 12.87 -6.86
CA PHE A 90 -5.19 12.12 -8.00
C PHE A 90 -6.72 12.10 -8.03
N ALA A 91 -7.34 11.74 -6.90
CA ALA A 91 -8.79 11.77 -6.75
C ALA A 91 -9.34 13.18 -6.99
N TYR A 92 -8.71 14.20 -6.40
CA TYR A 92 -9.09 15.59 -6.62
C TYR A 92 -8.99 15.99 -8.09
N ALA A 93 -7.89 15.66 -8.77
CA ALA A 93 -7.69 15.98 -10.18
C ALA A 93 -8.72 15.31 -11.09
N LEU A 94 -9.01 14.03 -10.86
CA LEU A 94 -9.96 13.26 -11.65
C LEU A 94 -11.39 13.77 -11.50
N LEU A 95 -11.74 14.21 -10.29
CA LEU A 95 -13.10 14.53 -9.96
C LEU A 95 -13.41 16.03 -10.13
N LYS A 96 -12.43 16.93 -10.05
CA LYS A 96 -12.62 18.38 -10.19
C LYS A 96 -13.56 18.72 -11.35
N GLY A 97 -14.68 19.39 -11.03
CA GLY A 97 -15.71 19.79 -11.99
C GLY A 97 -16.89 18.83 -12.16
N ARG A 98 -16.91 17.66 -11.48
CA ARG A 98 -17.97 16.63 -11.55
C ARG A 98 -19.02 16.62 -10.41
N GLY A 99 -19.10 17.66 -9.55
CA GLY A 99 -20.11 17.77 -8.47
C GLY A 99 -19.60 17.50 -7.04
N LYS A 100 -20.10 18.26 -6.05
CA LYS A 100 -19.38 18.62 -4.81
C LYS A 100 -19.13 17.51 -3.76
N TRP A 101 -20.02 16.54 -3.57
CA TRP A 101 -19.95 15.65 -2.39
C TRP A 101 -19.11 14.37 -2.61
N LEU A 102 -19.11 13.84 -3.84
CA LEU A 102 -18.33 12.64 -4.20
C LEU A 102 -16.81 12.88 -4.19
N PHE A 103 -16.36 14.14 -4.09
CA PHE A 103 -14.93 14.50 -4.03
C PHE A 103 -14.28 14.16 -2.69
N LEU A 104 -15.03 14.29 -1.61
CA LEU A 104 -14.46 14.14 -0.27
C LEU A 104 -14.24 12.67 0.07
N LEU A 105 -15.11 11.77 -0.40
CA LEU A 105 -15.02 10.35 -0.07
C LEU A 105 -13.65 9.72 -0.42
N PRO A 106 -13.14 9.77 -1.66
CA PRO A 106 -11.85 9.17 -1.98
C PRO A 106 -10.67 9.87 -1.29
N VAL A 107 -10.78 11.17 -0.99
CA VAL A 107 -9.76 11.89 -0.20
C VAL A 107 -9.75 11.38 1.25
N LEU A 108 -10.92 11.22 1.87
CA LEU A 108 -11.04 10.65 3.21
C LEU A 108 -10.59 9.19 3.25
N LEU A 109 -10.88 8.41 2.20
CA LEU A 109 -10.37 7.05 2.06
C LEU A 109 -8.84 7.03 1.98
N ALA A 110 -8.23 7.94 1.21
CA ALA A 110 -6.77 8.06 1.15
C ALA A 110 -6.15 8.34 2.53
N VAL A 111 -6.75 9.25 3.30
CA VAL A 111 -6.32 9.53 4.68
C VAL A 111 -6.50 8.30 5.58
N GLY A 112 -7.64 7.61 5.47
CA GLY A 112 -7.91 6.39 6.23
C GLY A 112 -6.93 5.26 5.93
N ILE A 113 -6.55 5.08 4.66
CA ILE A 113 -5.51 4.14 4.23
C ILE A 113 -4.19 4.49 4.90
N GLY A 114 -3.78 5.77 4.85
CA GLY A 114 -2.55 6.24 5.50
C GLY A 114 -2.53 6.01 7.01
N ILE A 115 -3.65 6.27 7.70
CA ILE A 115 -3.77 6.00 9.14
C ILE A 115 -3.65 4.50 9.42
N ALA A 116 -4.30 3.66 8.61
CA ALA A 116 -4.18 2.21 8.75
C ALA A 116 -2.73 1.75 8.56
N ASP A 117 -2.00 2.32 7.60
CA ASP A 117 -0.59 2.04 7.37
C ASP A 117 0.32 2.48 8.53
N LEU A 118 0.04 3.63 9.15
CA LEU A 118 0.76 4.06 10.35
C LEU A 118 0.54 3.12 11.54
N LEU A 119 -0.70 2.65 11.73
CA LEU A 119 -1.02 1.69 12.79
C LEU A 119 -0.40 0.31 12.53
N GLU A 120 -0.33 -0.07 11.26
CA GLU A 120 0.32 -1.29 10.79
C GLU A 120 1.82 -1.25 11.06
N ASN A 121 2.51 -0.18 10.65
CA ASN A 121 3.92 0.05 10.92
C ASN A 121 4.27 0.12 12.41
N ASP A 122 3.41 0.74 13.23
CA ASP A 122 3.58 0.75 14.69
C ASP A 122 3.49 -0.68 15.26
N ALA A 123 2.51 -1.48 14.82
CA ALA A 123 2.37 -2.86 15.27
C ALA A 123 3.56 -3.74 14.81
N LEU A 124 4.02 -3.60 13.55
CA LEU A 124 5.21 -4.29 13.06
C LEU A 124 6.45 -3.91 13.86
N ARG A 125 6.66 -2.61 14.13
CA ARG A 125 7.80 -2.13 14.91
C ARG A 125 7.80 -2.74 16.32
N ASN A 126 6.67 -2.68 17.01
CA ASN A 126 6.56 -3.22 18.37
C ASN A 126 6.81 -4.73 18.41
N LEU A 127 6.24 -5.50 17.47
CA LEU A 127 6.50 -6.94 17.38
C LEU A 127 7.96 -7.25 17.04
N THR A 128 8.59 -6.43 16.20
CA THR A 128 10.01 -6.58 15.82
C THR A 128 10.93 -6.32 17.01
N LEU A 129 10.61 -5.34 17.87
CA LEU A 129 11.39 -5.04 19.07
C LEU A 129 11.28 -6.15 20.13
N HIS A 130 10.14 -6.83 20.22
CA HIS A 130 9.93 -7.92 21.20
C HIS A 130 10.48 -9.28 20.77
N LEU A 131 11.09 -9.40 19.58
CA LEU A 131 11.69 -10.65 19.10
C LEU A 131 12.71 -11.25 20.07
N GLU A 132 13.52 -10.42 20.74
CA GLU A 132 14.58 -10.88 21.65
C GLU A 132 14.12 -11.04 23.10
N SER A 133 13.21 -10.18 23.56
CA SER A 133 12.70 -10.23 24.94
C SER A 133 11.72 -11.38 25.17
N GLY A 134 11.28 -12.04 24.09
CA GLY A 134 10.19 -13.00 24.10
C GLY A 134 8.82 -12.32 24.08
N TYR A 135 7.84 -13.04 23.53
CA TYR A 135 6.48 -12.55 23.42
C TYR A 135 5.63 -12.97 24.62
N GLY A 136 4.84 -12.03 25.14
CA GLY A 136 3.84 -12.23 26.17
C GLY A 136 2.41 -12.12 25.66
N ALA A 137 1.45 -12.08 26.59
CA ALA A 137 0.03 -11.97 26.28
C ALA A 137 -0.31 -10.67 25.52
N SER A 138 0.39 -9.56 25.83
CA SER A 138 0.24 -8.27 25.15
C SER A 138 0.53 -8.35 23.65
N ASP A 139 1.45 -9.20 23.22
CA ASP A 139 1.88 -9.28 21.83
C ASP A 139 0.85 -9.96 20.93
N THR A 140 0.03 -10.82 21.50
CA THR A 140 -1.12 -11.38 20.77
C THR A 140 -2.13 -10.29 20.39
N VAL A 141 -2.26 -9.25 21.23
CA VAL A 141 -3.09 -8.08 20.94
C VAL A 141 -2.44 -7.22 19.84
N ILE A 142 -1.12 -7.04 19.89
CA ILE A 142 -0.37 -6.30 18.86
C ILE A 142 -0.46 -7.03 17.50
N ALA A 143 -0.30 -8.35 17.46
CA ALA A 143 -0.45 -9.15 16.24
C ALA A 143 -1.88 -9.06 15.66
N ARG A 144 -2.91 -9.00 16.50
CA ARG A 144 -4.28 -8.74 16.03
C ARG A 144 -4.42 -7.33 15.46
N ARG A 145 -3.84 -6.32 16.12
CA ARG A 145 -3.83 -4.94 15.61
C ARG A 145 -3.14 -4.86 14.25
N LEU A 146 -1.99 -5.52 14.10
CA LEU A 146 -1.30 -5.68 12.82
C LEU A 146 -2.24 -6.24 11.76
N TYR A 147 -2.84 -7.41 12.02
CA TYR A 147 -3.76 -8.05 11.08
C TYR A 147 -4.91 -7.12 10.65
N PHE A 148 -5.55 -6.45 11.61
CA PHE A 148 -6.65 -5.52 11.32
C PHE A 148 -6.17 -4.29 10.53
N ALA A 149 -5.04 -3.70 10.91
CA ALA A 149 -4.48 -2.52 10.24
C ALA A 149 -4.07 -2.84 8.79
N THR A 150 -3.37 -3.97 8.58
CA THR A 150 -3.00 -4.50 7.27
C THR A 150 -4.21 -4.66 6.36
N TRP A 151 -5.25 -5.40 6.80
CA TRP A 151 -6.45 -5.58 5.97
C TRP A 151 -7.22 -4.29 5.76
N THR A 152 -7.28 -3.39 6.74
CA THR A 152 -7.92 -2.08 6.60
C THR A 152 -7.23 -1.25 5.52
N LYS A 153 -5.89 -1.19 5.54
CA LYS A 153 -5.07 -0.52 4.52
C LYS A 153 -5.36 -1.09 3.13
N TRP A 154 -5.18 -2.39 2.98
CA TRP A 154 -5.29 -3.05 1.67
C TRP A 154 -6.72 -3.00 1.14
N LEU A 155 -7.75 -3.36 1.91
CA LEU A 155 -9.15 -3.21 1.46
C LEU A 155 -9.52 -1.74 1.21
N GLY A 156 -8.94 -0.81 1.97
CA GLY A 156 -9.07 0.62 1.74
C GLY A 156 -8.65 1.00 0.32
N PHE A 157 -7.52 0.49 -0.19
CA PHE A 157 -7.12 0.67 -1.59
C PHE A 157 -8.16 0.11 -2.57
N ALA A 158 -8.67 -1.10 -2.34
CA ALA A 158 -9.69 -1.68 -3.22
C ALA A 158 -10.96 -0.81 -3.29
N VAL A 159 -11.43 -0.31 -2.15
CA VAL A 159 -12.60 0.59 -2.08
C VAL A 159 -12.30 1.93 -2.75
N TYR A 160 -11.15 2.53 -2.46
CA TYR A 160 -10.69 3.78 -3.08
C TYR A 160 -10.71 3.67 -4.61
N PHE A 161 -10.10 2.62 -5.15
CA PHE A 161 -10.04 2.37 -6.59
C PHE A 161 -11.42 2.08 -7.19
N SER A 162 -12.26 1.32 -6.49
CA SER A 162 -13.64 1.05 -6.91
C SER A 162 -14.46 2.33 -7.07
N VAL A 163 -14.30 3.29 -6.15
CA VAL A 163 -14.98 4.60 -6.21
C VAL A 163 -14.55 5.41 -7.44
N LEU A 164 -13.29 5.29 -7.86
CA LEU A 164 -12.77 6.03 -9.02
C LEU A 164 -13.12 5.38 -10.38
N LEU A 165 -13.45 4.08 -10.41
CA LEU A 165 -13.75 3.34 -11.65
C LEU A 165 -14.75 4.04 -12.57
N PRO A 166 -15.95 4.46 -12.12
CA PRO A 166 -16.93 5.09 -13.01
C PRO A 166 -16.39 6.38 -13.64
N CYS A 167 -15.52 7.09 -12.92
CA CYS A 167 -14.94 8.33 -13.41
C CYS A 167 -13.89 8.08 -14.50
N LEU A 168 -13.07 7.04 -14.33
CA LEU A 168 -12.05 6.61 -15.29
C LEU A 168 -12.66 6.12 -16.59
N PHE A 169 -13.69 5.26 -16.54
CA PHE A 169 -14.37 4.75 -17.74
C PHE A 169 -15.05 5.84 -18.58
N ARG A 170 -15.48 6.93 -17.93
CA ARG A 170 -16.05 8.11 -18.58
C ARG A 170 -14.99 9.07 -19.15
N ASP A 171 -13.70 8.90 -18.81
CA ASP A 171 -12.64 9.86 -19.14
C ASP A 171 -11.83 9.49 -20.41
N GLY A 172 -12.54 9.17 -21.49
CA GLY A 172 -11.97 8.89 -22.81
C GLY A 172 -11.17 7.57 -22.90
N ARG A 173 -10.41 7.38 -23.99
CA ARG A 173 -9.68 6.11 -24.23
C ARG A 173 -8.63 5.81 -23.17
N THR A 174 -7.82 6.80 -22.80
CA THR A 174 -6.77 6.64 -21.77
C THR A 174 -7.37 6.36 -20.39
N GLY A 175 -8.51 7.00 -20.06
CA GLY A 175 -9.23 6.74 -18.81
C GLY A 175 -9.78 5.32 -18.75
N ARG A 176 -10.33 4.80 -19.86
CA ARG A 176 -10.80 3.40 -19.94
C ARG A 176 -9.69 2.38 -19.73
N VAL A 177 -8.50 2.60 -20.31
CA VAL A 177 -7.36 1.70 -20.10
C VAL A 177 -6.96 1.66 -18.63
N LEU A 178 -6.84 2.83 -17.98
CA LEU A 178 -6.57 2.88 -16.55
C LEU A 178 -7.70 2.25 -15.73
N GLY A 179 -8.96 2.48 -16.11
CA GLY A 179 -10.13 1.89 -15.47
C GLY A 179 -10.17 0.37 -15.55
N ILE A 180 -9.72 -0.24 -16.66
CA ILE A 180 -9.57 -1.69 -16.77
C ILE A 180 -8.50 -2.19 -15.78
N ALA A 181 -7.34 -1.55 -15.72
CA ALA A 181 -6.29 -1.91 -14.77
C ALA A 181 -6.78 -1.77 -13.32
N THR A 182 -7.47 -0.68 -12.98
CA THR A 182 -8.13 -0.48 -11.69
C THR A 182 -9.16 -1.57 -11.40
N GLY A 183 -9.94 -2.02 -12.40
CA GLY A 183 -10.91 -3.09 -12.24
C GLY A 183 -10.24 -4.44 -11.94
N MET A 184 -9.10 -4.71 -12.56
CA MET A 184 -8.28 -5.89 -12.25
C MET A 184 -7.76 -5.87 -10.81
N VAL A 185 -7.32 -4.70 -10.30
CA VAL A 185 -6.94 -4.55 -8.88
C VAL A 185 -8.10 -4.90 -7.96
N CYS A 186 -9.30 -4.41 -8.24
CA CYS A 186 -10.48 -4.72 -7.44
C CYS A 186 -10.85 -6.21 -7.49
N PHE A 187 -10.75 -6.84 -8.67
CA PHE A 187 -10.94 -8.28 -8.82
C PHE A 187 -9.92 -9.08 -8.00
N MET A 188 -8.64 -8.71 -8.06
CA MET A 188 -7.59 -9.37 -7.28
C MET A 188 -7.79 -9.18 -5.78
N ALA A 189 -8.32 -8.05 -5.32
CA ALA A 189 -8.68 -7.85 -3.92
C ALA A 189 -9.73 -8.87 -3.43
N VAL A 190 -10.76 -9.13 -4.26
CA VAL A 190 -11.76 -10.17 -3.96
C VAL A 190 -11.10 -11.55 -3.90
N MET A 191 -10.21 -11.85 -4.84
CA MET A 191 -9.49 -13.13 -4.82
C MET A 191 -8.58 -13.28 -3.60
N ALA A 192 -7.93 -12.20 -3.16
CA ALA A 192 -7.08 -12.17 -1.96
C ALA A 192 -7.87 -12.45 -0.67
N LEU A 193 -9.12 -11.99 -0.58
CA LEU A 193 -10.03 -12.32 0.53
C LEU A 193 -10.39 -13.81 0.57
N LEU A 194 -10.42 -14.47 -0.59
CA LEU A 194 -10.80 -15.88 -0.70
C LEU A 194 -9.60 -16.83 -0.53
N ARG A 195 -8.40 -16.40 -0.91
CA ARG A 195 -7.20 -17.25 -0.96
C ARG A 195 -5.92 -16.46 -0.68
N ILE A 196 -5.12 -16.93 0.28
CA ILE A 196 -3.86 -16.31 0.69
C ILE A 196 -2.87 -16.14 -0.47
N SER A 197 -2.83 -17.08 -1.42
CA SER A 197 -1.92 -17.03 -2.59
C SER A 197 -2.22 -15.87 -3.55
N TRP A 198 -3.35 -15.18 -3.39
CA TRP A 198 -3.72 -14.01 -4.18
C TRP A 198 -3.38 -12.67 -3.51
N ILE A 199 -2.91 -12.68 -2.25
CA ILE A 199 -2.54 -11.46 -1.52
C ILE A 199 -1.38 -10.75 -2.23
N GLU A 200 -0.27 -11.44 -2.49
CA GLU A 200 0.87 -10.80 -3.14
C GLU A 200 0.57 -10.32 -4.57
N PRO A 201 -0.07 -11.11 -5.46
CA PRO A 201 -0.52 -10.61 -6.76
C PRO A 201 -1.39 -9.35 -6.67
N TYR A 202 -2.31 -9.31 -5.69
CA TYR A 202 -3.13 -8.15 -5.43
C TYR A 202 -2.30 -6.93 -5.02
N VAL A 203 -1.41 -7.08 -4.04
CA VAL A 203 -0.52 -6.00 -3.59
C VAL A 203 0.35 -5.48 -4.74
N LEU A 204 0.97 -6.38 -5.51
CA LEU A 204 1.78 -6.03 -6.68
C LEU A 204 0.96 -5.30 -7.75
N SER A 205 -0.31 -5.65 -7.94
CA SER A 205 -1.19 -4.96 -8.88
C SER A 205 -1.43 -3.50 -8.49
N ILE A 206 -1.48 -3.18 -7.18
CA ILE A 206 -1.54 -1.79 -6.69
C ILE A 206 -0.23 -1.07 -7.03
N PHE A 207 0.93 -1.69 -6.75
CA PHE A 207 2.22 -1.11 -7.09
C PHE A 207 2.41 -0.87 -8.60
N ILE A 208 1.77 -1.66 -9.47
CA ILE A 208 1.73 -1.42 -10.92
C ILE A 208 0.72 -0.31 -11.28
N LEU A 209 -0.41 -0.22 -10.57
CA LEU A 209 -1.43 0.78 -10.84
C LEU A 209 -0.95 2.20 -10.52
N PHE A 210 -0.08 2.37 -9.53
CA PHE A 210 0.54 3.65 -9.17
C PHE A 210 1.28 4.32 -10.35
N PRO A 211 2.30 3.72 -10.97
CA PRO A 211 3.00 4.31 -12.12
C PRO A 211 2.07 4.51 -13.32
N LEU A 212 1.09 3.63 -13.55
CA LEU A 212 0.08 3.83 -14.60
C LEU A 212 -0.76 5.08 -14.33
N SER A 213 -1.14 5.32 -13.07
CA SER A 213 -1.91 6.50 -12.66
C SER A 213 -1.08 7.79 -12.78
N VAL A 214 0.22 7.74 -12.48
CA VAL A 214 1.15 8.86 -12.71
C VAL A 214 1.30 9.16 -14.20
N GLY A 215 1.55 8.14 -15.02
CA GLY A 215 1.63 8.27 -16.48
C GLY A 215 0.34 8.83 -17.08
N TYR A 216 -0.81 8.38 -16.58
CA TYR A 216 -2.11 8.93 -16.95
C TYR A 216 -2.24 10.42 -16.66
N CYS A 217 -1.77 10.88 -15.49
CA CYS A 217 -1.76 12.30 -15.16
C CYS A 217 -0.96 13.11 -16.20
N PHE A 218 0.22 12.63 -16.62
CA PHE A 218 1.02 13.29 -17.66
C PHE A 218 0.32 13.32 -19.02
N LEU A 219 -0.36 12.23 -19.41
CA LEU A 219 -1.14 12.21 -20.65
C LEU A 219 -2.27 13.24 -20.63
N LYS A 220 -2.95 13.40 -19.49
CA LYS A 220 -4.03 14.39 -19.31
C LYS A 220 -3.55 15.84 -19.34
N ILE A 221 -2.29 16.08 -18.99
CA ILE A 221 -1.67 17.42 -19.14
C ILE A 221 -1.48 17.76 -20.63
N ARG A 222 -1.17 16.76 -21.48
CA ARG A 222 -0.87 16.96 -22.93
C ARG A 222 -2.09 16.99 -23.84
N SER A 223 -3.19 16.34 -23.46
CA SER A 223 -4.34 16.09 -24.37
C SER A 223 -5.29 17.28 -24.59
N ARG A 224 -4.90 18.51 -24.21
CA ARG A 224 -5.65 19.77 -24.42
C ARG A 224 -4.71 20.96 -24.44
#